data_AF-A0A7X8URC4-F1
#
_entry.id   AF-A0A7X8URC4-F1
#
_cell.length_a   1.000
_cell.length_b   1.000
_cell.length_c   1.000
_cell.angle_alpha   90.00
_cell.angle_beta   90.00
_cell.angle_gamma   90.00
#
_symmetry.space_group_name_H-M   'P 1'
#
loop_
_entity.id
_entity.type
_entity.pdbx_description
1 polymer ?
#
loop_
_entity_poly.entity_id
_entity_poly.type
_entity_poly.pdbx_seq_one_letter_code
_entity_poly.pdbx_strand_id
1 'polypeptide(L)'
;MIIIGEQINATRKSIAAALEARDEAVIVKAAQSQAAAGAHYLDVNGGDPREGQEARNMEWLIDLVQANTDLPVAVDSANPQAVELGLSKAKKKPILNSVSLEKDRLDGLLPVVSKFDCMVVALLMSDGGTPCGIDDRMANSEQLIKHLTAAGKKIDEIIVDPCFLPVSADAASGRAVIDAIAAIRARWPEIHIGGGCSNISFGLPKRRYVNFALLSQAIYHGMDTGLIDPCVPDIMATILAAEAVAGRDEFCMNYVMGMR
;
A
#
# COMPACT_ATOMS: atom_id res chain seq x y z
N MET A 1 1.41 11.15 -7.71
CA MET A 1 1.02 9.90 -7.01
C MET A 1 2.16 9.36 -6.13
N ILE A 2 1.88 8.96 -4.88
CA ILE A 2 2.81 8.26 -3.97
C ILE A 2 2.91 6.77 -4.36
N ILE A 3 4.12 6.25 -4.46
CA ILE A 3 4.40 4.86 -4.87
C ILE A 3 5.04 4.12 -3.71
N ILE A 4 4.39 3.05 -3.26
CA ILE A 4 4.88 2.16 -2.21
C ILE A 4 5.36 0.88 -2.91
N GLY A 5 6.68 0.64 -2.92
CA GLY A 5 7.28 -0.51 -3.59
C GLY A 5 6.95 -1.84 -2.88
N GLU A 6 6.27 -2.76 -3.58
CA GLU A 6 5.72 -4.01 -3.00
C GLU A 6 6.66 -5.23 -3.01
N GLN A 7 7.94 -5.09 -3.41
CA GLN A 7 8.79 -6.29 -3.61
C GLN A 7 9.33 -6.95 -2.35
N ILE A 8 9.51 -6.22 -1.24
CA ILE A 8 10.10 -6.78 0.00
C ILE A 8 8.99 -7.38 0.85
N ASN A 9 8.37 -8.43 0.32
CA ASN A 9 7.25 -9.10 0.93
C ASN A 9 7.51 -10.60 1.12
N ALA A 10 7.45 -11.08 2.36
CA ALA A 10 7.75 -12.47 2.73
C ALA A 10 6.84 -13.51 2.05
N THR A 11 5.68 -13.13 1.51
CA THR A 11 4.85 -14.04 0.70
C THR A 11 5.48 -14.37 -0.66
N ARG A 12 6.46 -13.58 -1.12
CA ARG A 12 7.23 -13.83 -2.34
C ARG A 12 8.34 -14.84 -2.05
N LYS A 13 8.37 -15.93 -2.82
CA LYS A 13 9.32 -17.04 -2.63
C LYS A 13 10.79 -16.61 -2.49
N SER A 14 11.24 -15.63 -3.27
CA SER A 14 12.62 -15.13 -3.23
C SER A 14 12.93 -14.39 -1.92
N ILE A 15 11.97 -13.63 -1.40
CA ILE A 15 12.12 -12.88 -0.14
C ILE A 15 12.01 -13.82 1.05
N ALA A 16 11.08 -14.79 1.02
CA ALA A 16 10.99 -15.84 2.03
C ALA A 16 12.31 -16.61 2.18
N ALA A 17 12.88 -17.06 1.06
CA ALA A 17 14.17 -17.75 1.06
C ALA A 17 15.32 -16.86 1.57
N ALA A 18 15.31 -15.57 1.22
CA ALA A 18 16.30 -14.61 1.72
C ALA A 18 16.17 -14.36 3.23
N LEU A 19 14.95 -14.32 3.76
CA LEU A 19 14.70 -14.19 5.20
C LEU A 19 15.19 -15.41 5.96
N GLU A 20 14.92 -16.61 5.46
CA GLU A 20 15.37 -17.87 6.04
C GLU A 20 16.90 -17.97 6.05
N ALA A 21 17.54 -17.64 4.92
CA ALA A 21 18.99 -17.71 4.76
C ALA A 21 19.75 -16.49 5.32
N ARG A 22 19.06 -15.44 5.78
CA ARG A 22 19.63 -14.11 6.07
C ARG A 22 20.46 -13.56 4.92
N ASP A 23 19.99 -13.75 3.69
CA ASP A 23 20.62 -13.25 2.48
C ASP A 23 20.31 -11.75 2.31
N GLU A 24 21.21 -10.92 2.82
CA GLU A 24 21.12 -9.45 2.72
C GLU A 24 21.13 -8.97 1.27
N ALA A 25 21.85 -9.66 0.37
CA ALA A 25 22.06 -9.19 -0.99
C ALA A 25 20.75 -9.17 -1.80
N VAL A 26 19.86 -10.14 -1.57
CA VAL A 26 18.53 -10.17 -2.21
C VAL A 26 17.66 -9.02 -1.73
N ILE A 27 17.65 -8.74 -0.43
CA ILE A 27 16.84 -7.66 0.17
C ILE A 27 17.36 -6.28 -0.28
N VAL A 28 18.68 -6.07 -0.19
CA VAL A 28 19.34 -4.82 -0.60
C VAL A 28 19.10 -4.56 -2.08
N LYS A 29 19.24 -5.58 -2.94
CA LYS A 29 18.95 -5.44 -4.37
C LYS A 29 17.51 -5.05 -4.61
N ALA A 30 16.53 -5.65 -3.92
CA ALA A 30 15.13 -5.29 -4.06
C ALA A 30 14.84 -3.85 -3.60
N ALA A 31 15.44 -3.41 -2.48
CA ALA A 31 15.31 -2.05 -1.98
C ALA A 31 15.87 -1.02 -2.98
N GLN A 32 17.12 -1.21 -3.41
CA GLN A 32 17.79 -0.31 -4.35
C GLN A 32 17.13 -0.28 -5.73
N SER A 33 16.68 -1.43 -6.24
CA SER A 33 16.01 -1.48 -7.56
C SER A 33 14.70 -0.71 -7.54
N GLN A 34 13.90 -0.86 -6.47
CA GLN A 34 12.64 -0.12 -6.34
C GLN A 34 12.86 1.37 -6.13
N ALA A 35 13.88 1.75 -5.34
CA ALA A 35 14.25 3.14 -5.17
C ALA A 35 14.70 3.78 -6.50
N ALA A 36 15.55 3.09 -7.25
CA ALA A 36 15.99 3.54 -8.58
C ALA A 36 14.85 3.61 -9.60
N ALA A 37 13.82 2.77 -9.44
CA ALA A 37 12.62 2.77 -10.28
C ALA A 37 11.59 3.84 -9.89
N GLY A 38 11.85 4.66 -8.86
CA GLY A 38 10.99 5.78 -8.47
C GLY A 38 9.96 5.47 -7.38
N ALA A 39 10.20 4.45 -6.55
CA ALA A 39 9.44 4.28 -5.31
C ALA A 39 9.61 5.49 -4.37
N HIS A 40 8.56 5.83 -3.64
CA HIS A 40 8.57 6.87 -2.61
C HIS A 40 8.65 6.27 -1.20
N TYR A 41 8.07 5.08 -1.02
CA TYR A 41 8.18 4.25 0.18
C TYR A 41 8.54 2.82 -0.24
N LEU A 42 9.11 2.06 0.68
CA LEU A 42 9.34 0.62 0.51
C LEU A 42 8.49 -0.16 1.51
N ASP A 43 7.58 -1.00 1.00
CA ASP A 43 6.82 -1.94 1.81
C ASP A 43 7.75 -3.00 2.40
N VAL A 44 7.58 -3.31 3.67
CA VAL A 44 8.38 -4.28 4.41
C VAL A 44 7.45 -5.22 5.16
N ASN A 45 7.32 -6.45 4.68
CA ASN A 45 6.52 -7.50 5.31
C ASN A 45 7.41 -8.60 5.89
N GLY A 46 7.32 -8.81 7.21
CA GLY A 46 8.17 -9.71 7.99
C GLY A 46 7.77 -11.19 7.97
N GLY A 47 6.69 -11.55 7.27
CA GLY A 47 6.15 -12.91 7.23
C GLY A 47 4.92 -13.13 8.10
N ASP A 48 4.52 -14.39 8.23
CA ASP A 48 3.31 -14.75 8.95
C ASP A 48 3.49 -14.56 10.48
N PRO A 49 2.60 -13.82 11.15
CA PRO A 49 2.63 -13.65 12.60
C PRO A 49 2.68 -14.97 13.38
N ARG A 50 2.10 -16.04 12.83
CA ARG A 50 1.99 -17.38 13.47
C ARG A 50 3.32 -18.10 13.56
N GLU A 51 4.33 -17.70 12.77
CA GLU A 51 5.66 -18.31 12.81
C GLU A 51 6.54 -17.74 13.94
N GLY A 52 6.08 -16.71 14.66
CA GLY A 52 6.74 -16.14 15.84
C GLY A 52 8.05 -15.38 15.55
N GLN A 53 8.47 -15.30 14.29
CA GLN A 53 9.70 -14.62 13.86
C GLN A 53 9.46 -13.24 13.24
N GLU A 54 8.20 -12.87 13.00
CA GLU A 54 7.82 -11.68 12.25
C GLU A 54 8.45 -10.39 12.80
N ALA A 55 8.41 -10.16 14.11
CA ALA A 55 9.01 -8.96 14.72
C ALA A 55 10.53 -8.88 14.47
N ARG A 56 11.25 -9.99 14.62
CA ARG A 56 12.70 -10.05 14.35
C ARG A 56 13.02 -9.84 12.88
N ASN A 57 12.20 -10.42 11.99
CA ASN A 57 12.33 -10.22 10.55
C ASN A 57 12.06 -8.76 10.16
N MET A 58 11.03 -8.15 10.75
CA MET A 58 10.69 -6.74 10.55
C MET A 58 11.85 -5.82 10.94
N GLU A 59 12.45 -6.03 12.12
CA GLU A 59 13.63 -5.27 12.55
C GLU A 59 14.79 -5.40 11.56
N TRP A 60 15.14 -6.64 11.18
CA TRP A 60 16.24 -6.89 10.25
C TRP A 60 16.00 -6.26 8.87
N LEU A 61 14.79 -6.39 8.32
CA LEU A 61 14.45 -5.82 7.02
C LEU A 61 14.50 -4.28 7.05
N ILE A 62 13.93 -3.64 8.09
CA ILE A 62 13.95 -2.17 8.22
C ILE A 62 15.38 -1.65 8.36
N ASP A 63 16.22 -2.32 9.16
CA ASP A 63 17.62 -1.92 9.31
C ASP A 63 18.38 -2.01 7.98
N LEU A 64 18.18 -3.09 7.21
CA LEU A 64 18.79 -3.24 5.88
C LEU A 64 18.30 -2.19 4.89
N VAL A 65 16.98 -1.97 4.80
CA VAL A 65 16.38 -1.01 3.86
C VAL A 65 16.90 0.41 4.13
N GLN A 66 16.91 0.83 5.40
CA GLN A 66 17.35 2.16 5.80
C GLN A 66 18.88 2.35 5.80
N ALA A 67 19.65 1.27 5.71
CA ALA A 67 21.10 1.33 5.53
C ALA A 67 21.49 1.46 4.05
N ASN A 68 20.61 1.06 3.13
CA ASN A 68 20.91 0.95 1.70
C ASN A 68 20.05 1.84 0.80
N THR A 69 19.07 2.54 1.37
CA THR A 69 18.21 3.51 0.67
C THR A 69 17.86 4.67 1.61
N ASP A 70 17.58 5.83 1.03
CA ASP A 70 17.04 6.98 1.77
C ASP A 70 15.50 6.97 1.87
N LEU A 71 14.81 5.96 1.34
CA LEU A 71 13.35 5.95 1.32
C LEU A 71 12.78 5.59 2.70
N PRO A 72 11.68 6.22 3.13
CA PRO A 72 10.90 5.75 4.28
C PRO A 72 10.29 4.36 4.02
N VAL A 73 9.95 3.66 5.11
CA VAL A 73 9.35 2.32 5.05
C VAL A 73 7.84 2.37 5.25
N ALA A 74 7.13 1.44 4.60
CA ALA A 74 5.78 1.05 4.97
C ALA A 74 5.87 -0.28 5.75
N VAL A 75 5.53 -0.24 7.02
CA VAL A 75 5.55 -1.41 7.92
C VAL A 75 4.30 -2.23 7.64
N ASP A 76 4.47 -3.39 7.00
CA ASP A 76 3.37 -4.28 6.59
C ASP A 76 3.22 -5.46 7.55
N SER A 77 2.25 -5.35 8.46
CA SER A 77 1.95 -6.40 9.46
C SER A 77 0.59 -6.18 10.12
N ALA A 78 -0.05 -7.29 10.50
CA ALA A 78 -1.23 -7.29 11.37
C ALA A 78 -0.89 -7.52 12.86
N ASN A 79 0.38 -7.77 13.19
CA ASN A 79 0.83 -8.09 14.54
C ASN A 79 1.26 -6.81 15.28
N PRO A 80 0.57 -6.42 16.38
CA PRO A 80 0.88 -5.20 17.10
C PRO A 80 2.33 -5.10 17.58
N GLN A 81 2.95 -6.23 17.96
CA GLN A 81 4.34 -6.24 18.40
C GLN A 81 5.32 -5.96 17.25
N ALA A 82 5.11 -6.58 16.09
CA ALA A 82 5.94 -6.35 14.92
C ALA A 82 5.77 -4.92 14.39
N VAL A 83 4.54 -4.40 14.41
CA VAL A 83 4.23 -3.02 14.05
C VAL A 83 4.89 -2.02 14.99
N GLU A 84 4.73 -2.16 16.31
CA GLU A 84 5.31 -1.25 17.29
C GLU A 84 6.85 -1.23 17.19
N LEU A 85 7.47 -2.40 17.02
CA LEU A 85 8.91 -2.51 16.78
C LEU A 85 9.32 -1.81 15.48
N GLY A 86 8.63 -2.09 14.37
CA GLY A 86 8.95 -1.50 13.08
C GLY A 86 8.81 0.02 13.06
N LEU A 87 7.71 0.54 13.60
CA LEU A 87 7.47 1.99 13.70
C LEU A 87 8.50 2.68 14.60
N SER A 88 8.94 2.03 15.70
CA SER A 88 9.97 2.59 16.59
C SER A 88 11.36 2.69 15.96
N LYS A 89 11.63 1.87 14.94
CA LYS A 89 12.93 1.82 14.23
C LYS A 89 12.96 2.70 12.98
N ALA A 90 11.82 3.19 12.53
CA ALA A 90 11.71 4.04 11.35
C ALA A 90 12.40 5.40 11.60
N LYS A 91 13.38 5.75 10.75
CA LYS A 91 14.14 7.01 10.84
C LYS A 91 13.40 8.21 10.23
N LYS A 92 12.46 7.94 9.33
CA LYS A 92 11.59 8.90 8.65
C LYS A 92 10.14 8.50 8.92
N LYS A 93 9.20 9.44 8.77
CA LYS A 93 7.76 9.17 8.98
C LYS A 93 7.32 7.94 8.17
N PRO A 94 6.96 6.82 8.82
CA PRO A 94 6.60 5.60 8.13
C PRO A 94 5.11 5.56 7.77
N ILE A 95 4.74 4.57 6.96
CA ILE A 95 3.35 4.15 6.77
C ILE A 95 3.12 2.87 7.60
N LEU A 96 1.97 2.78 8.29
CA LEU A 96 1.46 1.52 8.82
C LEU A 96 0.51 0.89 7.79
N ASN A 97 0.85 -0.30 7.31
CA ASN A 97 0.03 -1.14 6.44
C ASN A 97 -0.37 -2.42 7.20
N SER A 98 -1.61 -2.62 7.64
CA SER A 98 -2.78 -1.74 7.61
C SER A 98 -3.65 -1.99 8.84
N VAL A 99 -4.58 -1.07 9.10
CA VAL A 99 -5.69 -1.24 10.06
C VAL A 99 -6.97 -1.57 9.28
N SER A 100 -7.81 -2.45 9.84
CA SER A 100 -9.13 -2.83 9.29
C SER A 100 -10.19 -2.78 10.39
N LEU A 101 -11.47 -3.00 10.05
CA LEU A 101 -12.57 -3.12 11.02
C LEU A 101 -12.69 -4.55 11.60
N GLU A 102 -11.75 -5.44 11.28
CA GLU A 102 -11.66 -6.72 11.96
C GLU A 102 -11.31 -6.45 13.43
N LYS A 103 -12.14 -6.92 14.35
CA LYS A 103 -12.11 -6.47 15.75
C LYS A 103 -10.73 -6.63 16.39
N ASP A 104 -10.14 -7.82 16.27
CA ASP A 104 -8.85 -8.12 16.88
C ASP A 104 -7.72 -7.25 16.32
N ARG A 105 -7.77 -6.95 15.00
CA ARG A 105 -6.80 -6.08 14.35
C ARG A 105 -6.97 -4.63 14.80
N LEU A 106 -8.20 -4.14 14.82
CA LEU A 106 -8.52 -2.77 15.21
C LEU A 106 -8.13 -2.51 16.67
N ASP A 107 -8.58 -3.37 17.59
CA ASP A 107 -8.33 -3.24 19.03
C ASP A 107 -6.82 -3.36 19.34
N GLY A 108 -6.10 -4.21 18.60
CA GLY A 108 -4.66 -4.39 18.75
C GLY A 108 -3.81 -3.24 18.21
N LEU A 109 -4.20 -2.65 17.07
CA LEU A 109 -3.38 -1.64 16.38
C LEU A 109 -3.76 -0.19 16.71
N LEU A 110 -4.99 0.11 17.11
CA LEU A 110 -5.37 1.48 17.49
C LEU A 110 -4.48 2.09 18.59
N PRO A 111 -4.12 1.37 19.68
CA PRO A 111 -3.20 1.91 20.68
C PRO A 111 -1.81 2.20 20.11
N VAL A 112 -1.37 1.45 19.10
CA VAL A 112 -0.08 1.67 18.44
C VAL A 112 -0.16 2.90 17.53
N VAL A 113 -1.24 3.03 16.74
CA VAL A 113 -1.51 4.19 15.87
C VAL A 113 -1.44 5.51 16.65
N SER A 114 -1.99 5.56 17.87
CA SER A 114 -1.98 6.76 18.71
C SER A 114 -0.60 7.13 19.28
N LYS A 115 0.37 6.20 19.30
CA LYS A 115 1.71 6.41 19.87
C LYS A 115 2.71 6.98 18.87
N PHE A 116 2.53 6.70 17.57
CA PHE A 116 3.54 6.97 16.54
C PHE A 116 3.07 8.01 15.53
N ASP A 117 3.97 8.90 15.12
CA ASP A 117 3.77 9.77 13.96
C ASP A 117 4.01 8.97 12.67
N CYS A 118 2.92 8.45 12.12
CA CYS A 118 2.89 7.64 10.90
C CYS A 118 1.62 7.91 10.10
N MET A 119 1.67 7.68 8.80
CA MET A 119 0.46 7.52 7.98
C MET A 119 -0.12 6.12 8.20
N VAL A 120 -1.42 5.94 7.96
CA VAL A 120 -2.09 4.65 8.20
C VAL A 120 -2.91 4.24 6.98
N VAL A 121 -2.67 3.03 6.48
CA VAL A 121 -3.53 2.39 5.51
C VAL A 121 -4.78 1.86 6.23
N ALA A 122 -5.94 2.37 5.86
CA ALA A 122 -7.26 1.95 6.30
C ALA A 122 -7.84 0.96 5.28
N LEU A 123 -7.61 -0.34 5.52
CA LEU A 123 -8.10 -1.42 4.67
C LEU A 123 -9.58 -1.65 4.92
N LEU A 124 -10.41 -1.50 3.88
CA LEU A 124 -11.88 -1.58 3.96
C LEU A 124 -12.44 -3.01 4.14
N MET A 125 -11.83 -3.81 5.02
CA MET A 125 -12.31 -5.12 5.45
C MET A 125 -12.90 -5.04 6.87
N SER A 126 -13.81 -5.95 7.18
CA SER A 126 -14.42 -6.09 8.51
C SER A 126 -14.51 -7.57 8.90
N ASP A 127 -15.01 -7.85 10.11
CA ASP A 127 -15.33 -9.23 10.54
C ASP A 127 -16.36 -9.92 9.62
N GLY A 128 -17.14 -9.15 8.85
CA GLY A 128 -18.03 -9.66 7.81
C GLY A 128 -17.32 -10.09 6.51
N GLY A 129 -16.01 -9.86 6.41
CA GLY A 129 -15.17 -10.20 5.27
C GLY A 129 -14.89 -9.01 4.34
N THR A 130 -14.68 -9.32 3.06
CA THR A 130 -14.40 -8.33 2.02
C THR A 130 -15.67 -7.55 1.64
N PRO A 131 -15.58 -6.24 1.35
CA PRO A 131 -16.75 -5.40 1.11
C PRO A 131 -17.42 -5.70 -0.24
N CYS A 132 -18.74 -5.76 -0.26
CA CYS A 132 -19.55 -6.00 -1.45
C CYS A 132 -20.06 -4.68 -2.04
N GLY A 133 -19.43 -4.20 -3.12
CA GLY A 133 -19.86 -2.96 -3.78
C GLY A 133 -19.47 -1.67 -3.06
N ILE A 134 -20.15 -0.58 -3.43
CA ILE A 134 -19.78 0.80 -3.02
C ILE A 134 -20.28 1.11 -1.62
N ASP A 135 -21.52 0.73 -1.28
CA ASP A 135 -22.15 1.08 0.00
C ASP A 135 -21.36 0.53 1.18
N ASP A 136 -20.95 -0.74 1.12
CA ASP A 136 -20.09 -1.37 2.13
C ASP A 136 -18.74 -0.64 2.26
N ARG A 137 -18.13 -0.25 1.13
CA ARG A 137 -16.86 0.49 1.13
C ARG A 137 -17.01 1.87 1.76
N MET A 138 -18.09 2.58 1.45
CA MET A 138 -18.35 3.90 2.04
C MET A 138 -18.63 3.81 3.55
N ALA A 139 -19.43 2.82 3.97
CA ALA A 139 -19.71 2.56 5.38
C ALA A 139 -18.45 2.17 6.16
N ASN A 140 -17.60 1.31 5.58
CA ASN A 140 -16.32 0.92 6.19
C ASN A 140 -15.36 2.11 6.25
N SER A 141 -15.32 2.95 5.21
CA SER A 141 -14.49 4.15 5.17
C SER A 141 -14.87 5.12 6.29
N GLU A 142 -16.17 5.41 6.44
CA GLU A 142 -16.66 6.33 7.48
C GLU A 142 -16.30 5.85 8.89
N GLN A 143 -16.47 4.55 9.15
CA GLN A 143 -16.11 3.95 10.44
C GLN A 143 -14.60 4.00 10.71
N LEU A 144 -13.76 3.55 9.76
CA LEU A 144 -12.31 3.56 9.95
C LEU A 144 -11.74 4.95 10.10
N ILE A 145 -12.18 5.90 9.27
CA ILE A 145 -11.75 7.30 9.37
C ILE A 145 -12.12 7.85 10.74
N LYS A 146 -13.33 7.56 11.26
CA LYS A 146 -13.74 7.96 12.60
C LYS A 146 -12.85 7.36 13.70
N HIS A 147 -12.51 6.07 13.61
CA HIS A 147 -11.61 5.44 14.58
C HIS A 147 -10.20 6.05 14.55
N LEU A 148 -9.64 6.23 13.36
CA LEU A 148 -8.28 6.76 13.18
C LEU A 148 -8.18 8.25 13.57
N THR A 149 -9.18 9.05 13.25
CA THR A 149 -9.24 10.46 13.67
C THR A 149 -9.43 10.60 15.19
N ALA A 150 -10.24 9.74 15.81
CA ALA A 150 -10.35 9.67 17.28
C ALA A 150 -9.03 9.23 17.94
N ALA A 151 -8.21 8.43 17.24
CA ALA A 151 -6.85 8.05 17.63
C ALA A 151 -5.79 9.15 17.33
N GLY A 152 -6.21 10.32 16.84
CA GLY A 152 -5.34 11.49 16.64
C GLY A 152 -4.75 11.64 15.25
N LYS A 153 -5.15 10.81 14.27
CA LYS A 153 -4.72 10.97 12.87
C LYS A 153 -5.46 12.09 12.16
N LYS A 154 -4.74 12.83 11.32
CA LYS A 154 -5.35 13.79 10.39
C LYS A 154 -5.88 13.07 9.15
N ILE A 155 -6.80 13.69 8.43
CA ILE A 155 -7.39 13.12 7.22
C ILE A 155 -6.32 12.86 6.14
N ASP A 156 -5.36 13.77 5.98
CA ASP A 156 -4.24 13.66 5.05
C ASP A 156 -3.16 12.63 5.48
N GLU A 157 -3.31 12.01 6.66
CA GLU A 157 -2.45 10.91 7.12
C GLU A 157 -3.09 9.53 6.92
N ILE A 158 -4.33 9.47 6.42
CA ILE A 158 -5.06 8.23 6.19
C ILE A 158 -5.03 7.90 4.69
N ILE A 159 -4.62 6.66 4.38
CA ILE A 159 -4.68 6.09 3.04
C ILE A 159 -5.80 5.05 3.03
N VAL A 160 -6.92 5.33 2.36
CA VAL A 160 -8.01 4.35 2.25
C VAL A 160 -7.66 3.32 1.17
N ASP A 161 -7.55 2.05 1.55
CA ASP A 161 -7.45 0.92 0.61
C ASP A 161 -8.84 0.36 0.34
N PRO A 162 -9.41 0.62 -0.87
CA PRO A 162 -10.76 0.21 -1.22
C PRO A 162 -10.93 -1.30 -1.42
N CYS A 163 -9.90 -2.11 -1.10
CA CYS A 163 -9.86 -3.56 -1.24
C CYS A 163 -10.02 -3.99 -2.71
N PHE A 164 -8.89 -4.05 -3.42
CA PHE A 164 -8.79 -4.48 -4.81
C PHE A 164 -9.00 -6.00 -4.93
N LEU A 165 -10.20 -6.43 -5.34
CA LEU A 165 -10.56 -7.84 -5.49
C LEU A 165 -10.29 -8.36 -6.91
N PRO A 166 -9.88 -9.63 -7.10
CA PRO A 166 -9.55 -10.17 -8.41
C PRO A 166 -10.73 -10.16 -9.39
N VAL A 167 -10.55 -9.58 -10.59
CA VAL A 167 -11.59 -9.61 -11.64
C VAL A 167 -11.83 -11.02 -12.20
N SER A 168 -10.91 -11.95 -11.96
CA SER A 168 -11.07 -13.37 -12.27
C SER A 168 -12.06 -14.08 -11.35
N ALA A 169 -12.27 -13.56 -10.13
CA ALA A 169 -13.21 -14.11 -9.16
C ALA A 169 -14.62 -13.53 -9.36
N ASP A 170 -14.71 -12.23 -9.64
CA ASP A 170 -15.97 -11.54 -9.95
C ASP A 170 -15.75 -10.42 -10.96
N ALA A 171 -16.48 -10.45 -12.08
CA ALA A 171 -16.41 -9.48 -13.15
C ALA A 171 -16.83 -8.05 -12.71
N ALA A 172 -17.61 -7.92 -11.63
CA ALA A 172 -17.98 -6.62 -11.08
C ALA A 172 -16.86 -5.95 -10.27
N SER A 173 -15.85 -6.70 -9.83
CA SER A 173 -14.80 -6.23 -8.90
C SER A 173 -14.09 -4.96 -9.38
N GLY A 174 -13.72 -4.91 -10.66
CA GLY A 174 -13.01 -3.78 -11.24
C GLY A 174 -13.85 -2.51 -11.27
N ARG A 175 -15.14 -2.61 -11.62
CA ARG A 175 -16.06 -1.46 -11.60
C ARG A 175 -16.35 -1.00 -10.17
N ALA A 176 -16.61 -1.94 -9.27
CA ALA A 176 -16.92 -1.65 -7.87
C ALA A 176 -15.81 -0.86 -7.17
N VAL A 177 -14.53 -1.23 -7.40
CA VAL A 177 -13.40 -0.52 -6.79
C VAL A 177 -13.20 0.88 -7.39
N ILE A 178 -13.38 1.04 -8.70
CA ILE A 178 -13.26 2.35 -9.38
C ILE A 178 -14.37 3.31 -8.93
N ASP A 179 -15.62 2.84 -8.90
CA ASP A 179 -16.75 3.64 -8.44
C ASP A 179 -16.58 4.06 -6.97
N ALA A 180 -16.01 3.17 -6.13
CA ALA A 180 -15.69 3.49 -4.74
C ALA A 180 -14.56 4.53 -4.61
N ILE A 181 -13.50 4.45 -5.40
CA ILE A 181 -12.42 5.46 -5.42
C ILE A 181 -13.01 6.85 -5.72
N ALA A 182 -13.88 6.95 -6.72
CA ALA A 182 -14.54 8.19 -7.07
C ALA A 182 -15.42 8.73 -5.92
N ALA A 183 -16.20 7.85 -5.28
CA ALA A 183 -17.07 8.21 -4.17
C ALA A 183 -16.28 8.68 -2.93
N ILE A 184 -15.19 7.96 -2.58
CA ILE A 184 -14.30 8.30 -1.48
C ILE A 184 -13.64 9.66 -1.74
N ARG A 185 -13.08 9.89 -2.93
CA ARG A 185 -12.45 11.17 -3.29
C ARG A 185 -13.43 12.34 -3.23
N ALA A 186 -14.65 12.15 -3.71
CA ALA A 186 -15.69 13.18 -3.65
C ALA A 186 -16.09 13.53 -2.21
N ARG A 187 -16.09 12.54 -1.30
CA ARG A 187 -16.47 12.72 0.09
C ARG A 187 -15.34 13.31 0.95
N TRP A 188 -14.10 12.87 0.72
CA TRP A 188 -12.92 13.30 1.46
C TRP A 188 -11.82 13.76 0.48
N PRO A 189 -11.86 15.03 0.03
CA PRO A 189 -10.90 15.54 -0.96
C PRO A 189 -9.44 15.52 -0.49
N GLU A 190 -9.18 15.54 0.81
CA GLU A 190 -7.85 15.58 1.41
C GLU A 190 -7.29 14.19 1.77
N ILE A 191 -8.11 13.13 1.74
CA ILE A 191 -7.66 11.79 2.11
C ILE A 191 -6.79 11.19 1.00
N HIS A 192 -5.87 10.31 1.36
CA HIS A 192 -5.19 9.50 0.36
C HIS A 192 -6.00 8.26 0.03
N ILE A 193 -5.90 7.78 -1.21
CA ILE A 193 -6.60 6.59 -1.69
C ILE A 193 -5.59 5.72 -2.43
N GLY A 194 -5.46 4.47 -2.00
CA GLY A 194 -4.44 3.57 -2.52
C GLY A 194 -4.40 2.22 -1.82
N GLY A 195 -3.85 1.22 -2.47
CA GLY A 195 -3.80 -0.14 -1.93
C GLY A 195 -3.02 -1.11 -2.81
N GLY A 196 -3.17 -2.41 -2.54
CA GLY A 196 -2.57 -3.50 -3.32
C GLY A 196 -3.18 -3.65 -4.72
N CYS A 197 -2.84 -2.75 -5.65
CA CYS A 197 -3.44 -2.70 -6.99
C CYS A 197 -3.19 -3.99 -7.79
N SER A 198 -2.08 -4.67 -7.54
CA SER A 198 -1.72 -5.91 -8.22
C SER A 198 -2.72 -7.05 -7.97
N ASN A 199 -3.49 -7.02 -6.87
CA ASN A 199 -4.49 -8.03 -6.52
C ASN A 199 -5.61 -8.17 -7.56
N ILE A 200 -5.96 -7.08 -8.25
CA ILE A 200 -7.03 -7.04 -9.26
C ILE A 200 -6.83 -8.10 -10.36
N SER A 201 -5.59 -8.42 -10.70
CA SER A 201 -5.23 -9.28 -11.82
C SER A 201 -4.87 -10.70 -11.41
N PHE A 202 -5.04 -11.06 -10.13
CA PHE A 202 -4.71 -12.39 -9.64
C PHE A 202 -5.42 -13.49 -10.45
N GLY A 203 -4.71 -14.57 -10.75
CA GLY A 203 -5.23 -15.70 -11.55
C GLY A 203 -5.28 -15.49 -13.07
N LEU A 204 -4.94 -14.30 -13.59
CA LEU A 204 -4.95 -14.02 -15.03
C LEU A 204 -3.56 -14.13 -15.68
N PRO A 205 -3.47 -14.49 -16.97
CA PRO A 205 -2.23 -14.35 -17.74
C PRO A 205 -1.94 -12.88 -18.06
N LYS A 206 -0.67 -12.54 -18.29
CA LYS A 206 -0.22 -11.19 -18.70
C LYS A 206 -0.79 -10.06 -17.81
N ARG A 207 -0.82 -10.31 -16.50
CA ARG A 207 -1.39 -9.46 -15.43
C ARG A 207 -1.11 -7.96 -15.57
N ARG A 208 0.09 -7.59 -16.03
CA ARG A 208 0.49 -6.18 -16.20
C ARG A 208 -0.50 -5.35 -17.00
N TYR A 209 -1.13 -5.89 -18.04
CA TYR A 209 -2.08 -5.12 -18.86
C TYR A 209 -3.38 -4.82 -18.11
N VAL A 210 -3.83 -5.74 -17.26
CA VAL A 210 -4.98 -5.52 -16.36
C VAL A 210 -4.60 -4.48 -15.31
N ASN A 211 -3.39 -4.57 -14.75
CA ASN A 211 -2.90 -3.59 -13.79
C ASN A 211 -2.81 -2.18 -14.42
N PHE A 212 -2.33 -2.04 -15.66
CA PHE A 212 -2.28 -0.75 -16.36
C PHE A 212 -3.67 -0.18 -16.59
N ALA A 213 -4.62 -1.00 -17.03
CA ALA A 213 -6.00 -0.58 -17.24
C ALA A 213 -6.69 -0.14 -15.93
N LEU A 214 -6.39 -0.81 -14.82
CA LEU A 214 -6.85 -0.40 -13.49
C LEU A 214 -6.20 0.93 -13.09
N LEU A 215 -4.88 1.03 -13.12
CA LEU A 215 -4.13 2.19 -12.64
C LEU A 215 -4.57 3.47 -13.36
N SER A 216 -4.70 3.44 -14.69
CA SER A 216 -5.14 4.61 -15.46
C SER A 216 -6.52 5.10 -15.04
N GLN A 217 -7.47 4.19 -14.80
CA GLN A 217 -8.82 4.55 -14.35
C GLN A 217 -8.82 5.00 -12.88
N ALA A 218 -8.12 4.29 -12.01
CA ALA A 218 -8.06 4.59 -10.59
C ALA A 218 -7.45 5.98 -10.35
N ILE A 219 -6.34 6.28 -11.02
CA ILE A 219 -5.69 7.60 -10.98
C ILE A 219 -6.67 8.67 -11.45
N TYR A 220 -7.30 8.49 -12.61
CA TYR A 220 -8.31 9.43 -13.13
C TYR A 220 -9.43 9.73 -12.12
N HIS A 221 -9.89 8.71 -11.38
CA HIS A 221 -10.99 8.84 -10.43
C HIS A 221 -10.61 9.36 -9.04
N GLY A 222 -9.32 9.52 -8.72
CA GLY A 222 -8.94 10.08 -7.41
C GLY A 222 -7.86 9.32 -6.65
N MET A 223 -7.42 8.16 -7.14
CA MET A 223 -6.34 7.40 -6.50
C MET A 223 -5.04 8.20 -6.62
N ASP A 224 -4.33 8.34 -5.50
CA ASP A 224 -3.11 9.16 -5.39
C ASP A 224 -1.96 8.43 -4.70
N THR A 225 -2.19 7.20 -4.23
CA THR A 225 -1.20 6.33 -3.59
C THR A 225 -1.39 4.88 -4.07
N GLY A 226 -0.36 4.03 -4.02
CA GLY A 226 -0.55 2.60 -4.30
C GLY A 226 0.64 1.71 -3.94
N LEU A 227 0.34 0.47 -3.54
CA LEU A 227 1.31 -0.62 -3.45
C LEU A 227 1.48 -1.21 -4.84
N ILE A 228 2.65 -0.96 -5.42
CA ILE A 228 2.94 -1.20 -6.83
C ILE A 228 4.38 -1.72 -6.93
N ASP A 229 4.64 -2.67 -7.82
CA ASP A 229 6.01 -3.04 -8.19
C ASP A 229 6.51 -2.04 -9.25
N PRO A 230 7.33 -1.02 -8.89
CA PRO A 230 7.78 0.00 -9.83
C PRO A 230 8.75 -0.54 -10.88
N CYS A 231 9.30 -1.75 -10.67
CA CYS A 231 10.23 -2.38 -11.60
C CYS A 231 9.51 -3.10 -12.76
N VAL A 232 8.18 -3.17 -12.74
CA VAL A 232 7.41 -3.70 -13.87
C VAL A 232 7.61 -2.78 -15.08
N PRO A 233 8.07 -3.29 -16.23
CA PRO A 233 8.26 -2.45 -17.42
C PRO A 233 7.00 -1.66 -17.75
N ASP A 234 7.18 -0.40 -18.12
CA ASP A 234 6.13 0.55 -18.52
C ASP A 234 5.13 0.97 -17.41
N ILE A 235 5.25 0.47 -16.18
CA ILE A 235 4.30 0.81 -15.10
C ILE A 235 4.43 2.27 -14.67
N MET A 236 5.66 2.74 -14.46
CA MET A 236 5.93 4.13 -14.09
C MET A 236 5.54 5.08 -15.23
N ALA A 237 5.77 4.65 -16.48
CA ALA A 237 5.34 5.39 -17.65
C ALA A 237 3.81 5.52 -17.73
N THR A 238 3.10 4.43 -17.43
CA THR A 238 1.63 4.40 -17.37
C THR A 238 1.11 5.35 -16.28
N ILE A 239 1.73 5.37 -15.11
CA ILE A 239 1.33 6.24 -13.98
C ILE A 239 1.53 7.71 -14.35
N LEU A 240 2.70 8.08 -14.89
CA LEU A 240 2.98 9.46 -15.32
C LEU A 240 1.98 9.90 -16.41
N ALA A 241 1.69 9.03 -17.39
CA ALA A 241 0.71 9.31 -18.42
C ALA A 241 -0.70 9.52 -17.83
N ALA A 242 -1.10 8.67 -16.90
CA ALA A 242 -2.41 8.75 -16.26
C ALA A 242 -2.56 10.02 -15.40
N GLU A 243 -1.53 10.42 -14.65
CA GLU A 243 -1.53 11.67 -13.88
C GLU A 243 -1.63 12.89 -14.81
N ALA A 244 -0.92 12.90 -15.94
CA ALA A 244 -1.03 13.95 -16.95
C ALA A 244 -2.44 14.03 -17.56
N VAL A 245 -3.03 12.89 -17.95
CA VAL A 245 -4.40 12.82 -18.47
C VAL A 245 -5.44 13.25 -17.43
N ALA A 246 -5.20 12.93 -16.15
CA ALA A 246 -6.05 13.34 -15.04
C ALA A 246 -5.91 14.84 -14.66
N GLY A 247 -5.04 15.59 -15.35
CA GLY A 247 -4.82 17.02 -15.08
C GLY A 247 -3.99 17.29 -13.83
N ARG A 248 -3.20 16.33 -13.36
CA ARG A 248 -2.35 16.42 -12.16
C ARG A 248 -0.87 16.68 -12.46
N ASP A 249 -0.53 16.89 -13.72
CA ASP A 249 0.82 17.21 -14.16
C ASP A 249 0.78 18.51 -14.98
N GLU A 250 1.05 19.63 -14.32
CA GLU A 250 1.00 20.94 -14.96
C GLU A 250 2.01 20.99 -16.13
N PHE A 251 1.52 21.35 -17.32
CA PHE A 251 2.28 21.32 -18.58
C PHE A 251 2.93 19.97 -18.92
N CYS A 252 2.46 18.87 -18.34
CA CYS A 252 3.04 17.53 -18.50
C CYS A 252 4.53 17.45 -18.12
N MET A 253 4.99 18.30 -17.18
CA MET A 253 6.42 18.41 -16.86
C MET A 253 6.99 17.12 -16.29
N ASN A 254 6.27 16.47 -15.36
CA ASN A 254 6.73 15.21 -14.77
C ASN A 254 6.75 14.09 -15.80
N TYR A 255 5.75 14.02 -16.68
CA TYR A 255 5.74 13.08 -17.79
C TYR A 255 6.93 13.30 -18.73
N VAL A 256 7.19 14.54 -19.16
CA VAL A 256 8.32 14.84 -20.06
C VAL A 256 9.66 14.51 -19.41
N MET A 257 9.83 14.79 -18.11
CA MET A 257 11.06 14.46 -17.39
C MET A 257 11.25 12.96 -17.21
N GLY A 258 10.19 12.21 -16.88
CA GLY A 258 10.27 10.77 -16.64
C GLY A 258 10.40 9.90 -17.90
N MET A 259 10.23 10.47 -19.10
CA MET A 259 10.34 9.77 -20.39
C MET A 259 11.66 10.01 -21.13
N ARG A 260 12.55 10.83 -20.56
CA ARG A 260 13.86 11.15 -21.12
C ARG A 260 14.95 10.31 -20.47
#